data_AF-P71193-F1
#
_entry.id   AF-P71193-F1
#
_cell.length_a   1.000
_cell.length_b   1.000
_cell.length_c   1.000
_cell.angle_alpha   90.00
_cell.angle_beta   90.00
_cell.angle_gamma   90.00
#
_symmetry.space_group_name_H-M   'P 1'
#
loop_
_entity.id
_entity.type
_entity.pdbx_description
1 polymer ?
#
loop_
_entity_poly.entity_id
_entity_poly.type
_entity_poly.pdbx_seq_one_letter_code
_entity_poly.pdbx_strand_id
1 'polypeptide(L)'
;MRYPGGKGGAGVYQTIINNIPPHDTYIETHLGGGNILERKRPAARSVGIDVDPEVIEVWQQLDVPGLELHHGDAVAWLESHQFTGSEFVYADPPYVMDSRRGGKLYRHEYDDADHVRLLDVLAGLPCAVMVSGYSSTIYDSSPLASWRTIDFNAMTRGGIAIERLWMNYPEPAE
;
A
#
# COMPACT_ATOMS: atom_id res chain seq x y z
N MET A 1 -14.78 4.24 9.00
CA MET A 1 -14.28 5.64 9.06
C MET A 1 -14.10 6.18 7.65
N ARG A 2 -14.30 7.47 7.39
CA ARG A 2 -14.02 8.06 6.05
C ARG A 2 -12.58 8.58 6.03
N TYR A 3 -11.63 7.73 5.63
CA TYR A 3 -10.22 8.09 5.51
C TYR A 3 -9.91 8.63 4.09
N PRO A 4 -9.15 9.72 3.92
CA PRO A 4 -8.72 10.21 2.59
C PRO A 4 -7.90 9.15 1.85
N GLY A 5 -8.02 9.06 0.52
CA GLY A 5 -7.26 8.10 -0.28
C GLY A 5 -7.73 6.64 -0.23
N GLY A 6 -8.88 6.37 0.42
CA GLY A 6 -9.39 5.00 0.56
C GLY A 6 -9.65 4.31 -0.78
N LYS A 7 -9.10 3.09 -0.94
CA LYS A 7 -9.27 2.21 -2.11
C LYS A 7 -10.65 1.57 -2.25
N GLY A 8 -11.66 2.05 -1.52
CA GLY A 8 -13.02 1.53 -1.54
C GLY A 8 -13.85 1.91 -2.77
N GLY A 9 -13.27 2.62 -3.75
CA GLY A 9 -13.93 2.96 -5.01
C GLY A 9 -14.28 1.70 -5.83
N ALA A 10 -15.44 1.72 -6.50
CA ALA A 10 -15.86 0.60 -7.35
C ALA A 10 -14.78 0.28 -8.41
N GLY A 11 -14.33 -0.97 -8.47
CA GLY A 11 -13.30 -1.44 -9.39
C GLY A 11 -11.87 -1.32 -8.86
N VAL A 12 -11.58 -0.37 -7.96
CA VAL A 12 -10.22 -0.12 -7.45
C VAL A 12 -9.76 -1.26 -6.55
N TYR A 13 -10.51 -1.57 -5.49
CA TYR A 13 -10.12 -2.67 -4.60
C TYR A 13 -10.18 -4.03 -5.30
N GLN A 14 -11.08 -4.25 -6.27
CA GLN A 14 -11.08 -5.49 -7.06
C GLN A 14 -9.78 -5.65 -7.85
N THR A 15 -9.35 -4.59 -8.57
CA THR A 15 -8.11 -4.65 -9.35
C THR A 15 -6.91 -4.96 -8.47
N ILE A 16 -6.81 -4.30 -7.30
CA ILE A 16 -5.74 -4.56 -6.33
C ILE A 16 -5.80 -6.01 -5.85
N ILE A 17 -6.95 -6.47 -5.33
CA ILE A 17 -7.12 -7.82 -4.77
C ILE A 17 -6.83 -8.91 -5.81
N ASN A 18 -7.25 -8.73 -7.05
CA ASN A 18 -7.03 -9.70 -8.13
C ASN A 18 -5.54 -9.85 -8.50
N ASN A 19 -4.69 -8.90 -8.10
CA ASN A 19 -3.26 -8.95 -8.31
C ASN A 19 -2.47 -9.33 -7.05
N ILE A 20 -3.13 -9.67 -5.95
CA ILE A 20 -2.47 -10.17 -4.74
C ILE A 20 -2.05 -11.64 -4.97
N PRO A 21 -0.75 -11.97 -4.83
CA PRO A 21 -0.28 -13.34 -4.99
C PRO A 21 -0.64 -14.19 -3.76
N PRO A 22 -0.54 -15.53 -3.85
CA PRO A 22 -0.61 -16.39 -2.65
C PRO A 22 0.43 -15.97 -1.60
N HIS A 23 0.01 -15.94 -0.33
CA HIS A 23 0.84 -15.52 0.80
C HIS A 23 0.30 -16.09 2.10
N ASP A 24 1.18 -16.27 3.09
CA ASP A 24 0.80 -16.67 4.45
C ASP A 24 0.59 -15.45 5.36
N THR A 25 1.45 -14.43 5.16
CA THR A 25 1.43 -13.17 5.91
C THR A 25 1.12 -12.01 4.98
N TYR A 26 0.10 -11.23 5.33
CA TYR A 26 -0.23 -9.98 4.65
C TYR A 26 0.29 -8.79 5.44
N ILE A 27 0.95 -7.83 4.79
CA ILE A 27 1.47 -6.61 5.42
C ILE A 27 0.93 -5.40 4.65
N GLU A 28 0.20 -4.51 5.33
CA GLU A 28 -0.29 -3.23 4.78
C GLU A 28 0.37 -2.07 5.52
N THR A 29 1.26 -1.35 4.82
CA THR A 29 2.16 -0.35 5.42
C THR A 29 1.49 0.98 5.74
N HIS A 30 0.43 1.31 5.00
CA HIS A 30 -0.33 2.56 5.13
C HIS A 30 -1.80 2.21 5.32
N LEU A 31 -2.10 1.58 6.46
CA LEU A 31 -3.37 0.91 6.73
C LEU A 31 -4.57 1.81 6.43
N GLY A 32 -4.60 3.04 6.96
CA GLY A 32 -5.69 3.99 6.79
C GLY A 32 -7.07 3.34 7.01
N GLY A 33 -7.91 3.38 5.98
CA GLY A 33 -9.23 2.74 6.01
C GLY A 33 -9.23 1.21 5.84
N GLY A 34 -8.08 0.59 5.56
CA GLY A 34 -7.83 -0.84 5.34
C GLY A 34 -8.80 -1.53 4.39
N ASN A 35 -9.20 -0.83 3.32
CA ASN A 35 -10.20 -1.34 2.38
C ASN A 35 -9.77 -2.66 1.73
N ILE A 36 -8.46 -2.85 1.54
CA ILE A 36 -7.89 -4.07 0.96
C ILE A 36 -7.86 -5.17 2.00
N LEU A 37 -7.32 -4.91 3.20
CA LEU A 37 -7.30 -5.85 4.32
C LEU A 37 -8.68 -6.45 4.61
N GLU A 38 -9.74 -5.63 4.66
CA GLU A 38 -11.11 -6.08 4.94
C GLU A 38 -11.71 -6.98 3.85
N ARG A 39 -11.31 -6.80 2.59
CA ARG A 39 -12.00 -7.38 1.42
C ARG A 39 -11.23 -8.53 0.78
N LYS A 40 -9.91 -8.60 0.95
CA LYS A 40 -9.11 -9.72 0.46
C LYS A 40 -9.47 -11.00 1.22
N ARG A 41 -9.04 -12.14 0.69
CA ARG A 41 -9.10 -13.39 1.46
C ARG A 41 -8.27 -13.22 2.76
N PRO A 42 -8.77 -13.68 3.92
CA PRO A 42 -7.98 -13.66 5.15
C PRO A 42 -6.66 -14.41 4.95
N ALA A 43 -5.58 -13.82 5.47
CA ALA A 43 -4.26 -14.47 5.54
C ALA A 43 -4.12 -15.14 6.92
N ALA A 44 -3.19 -16.07 7.09
CA ALA A 44 -2.95 -16.71 8.38
C ALA A 44 -2.49 -15.67 9.43
N ARG A 45 -1.72 -14.69 8.97
CA ARG A 45 -1.30 -13.52 9.75
C ARG A 45 -1.49 -12.25 8.92
N SER A 46 -1.99 -11.18 9.51
CA SER A 46 -2.06 -9.86 8.88
C SER A 46 -1.38 -8.82 9.77
N VAL A 47 -0.66 -7.89 9.15
CA VAL A 47 0.03 -6.79 9.83
C VAL A 47 -0.48 -5.48 9.22
N GLY A 48 -1.01 -4.59 10.05
CA GLY A 48 -1.42 -3.24 9.67
C GLY A 48 -0.53 -2.20 10.35
N ILE A 49 0.07 -1.31 9.57
CA ILE A 49 0.93 -0.25 10.08
C ILE A 49 0.30 1.09 9.70
N ASP A 50 0.29 2.03 10.64
CA ASP A 50 -0.08 3.41 10.36
C ASP A 50 0.65 4.37 11.31
N VAL A 51 0.95 5.57 10.81
CA VAL A 51 1.55 6.64 11.59
C VAL A 51 0.50 7.45 12.36
N ASP A 52 -0.78 7.40 11.93
CA ASP A 52 -1.87 8.07 12.61
C ASP A 52 -2.39 7.20 13.77
N PRO A 53 -2.22 7.60 15.03
CA PRO A 53 -2.69 6.83 16.17
C PRO A 53 -4.21 6.63 16.16
N GLU A 54 -4.99 7.55 15.58
CA GLU A 54 -6.45 7.39 15.48
C GLU A 54 -6.83 6.21 14.59
N VAL A 55 -6.05 5.92 13.55
CA VAL A 55 -6.28 4.75 12.69
C VAL A 55 -6.07 3.48 13.51
N ILE A 56 -4.95 3.41 14.25
CA ILE A 56 -4.62 2.27 15.08
C ILE A 56 -5.68 2.02 16.15
N GLU A 57 -6.13 3.07 16.84
CA GLU A 57 -7.19 2.99 17.86
C GLU A 57 -8.51 2.46 17.28
N VAL A 58 -8.90 2.91 16.09
CA VAL A 58 -10.11 2.41 15.42
C VAL A 58 -9.98 0.93 15.08
N TRP A 59 -8.85 0.51 14.51
CA TRP A 59 -8.63 -0.88 14.12
C TRP A 59 -8.52 -1.82 15.32
N GLN A 60 -7.94 -1.36 16.43
CA GLN A 60 -7.91 -2.11 17.68
C GLN A 60 -9.32 -2.43 18.21
N GLN A 61 -10.30 -1.55 17.98
CA GLN A 61 -11.70 -1.76 18.41
C GLN A 61 -12.46 -2.77 17.54
N LEU A 62 -11.97 -3.06 16.33
CA LEU A 62 -12.64 -3.98 15.39
C LEU A 62 -12.35 -5.47 15.67
N ASP A 63 -11.36 -5.77 16.52
CA ASP A 63 -10.97 -7.12 16.95
C ASP A 63 -10.86 -8.14 15.79
N VAL A 64 -10.08 -7.77 14.77
CA VAL A 64 -9.91 -8.61 13.58
C VAL A 64 -8.98 -9.79 13.90
N PRO A 65 -9.43 -11.06 13.75
CA PRO A 65 -8.60 -12.21 14.10
C PRO A 65 -7.31 -12.29 13.28
N GLY A 66 -6.19 -12.51 13.97
CA GLY A 66 -4.86 -12.64 13.34
C GLY A 66 -4.28 -11.32 12.80
N LEU A 67 -4.88 -10.18 13.13
CA LEU A 67 -4.35 -8.86 12.82
C LEU A 67 -3.43 -8.35 13.92
N GLU A 68 -2.21 -8.01 13.55
CA GLU A 68 -1.24 -7.28 14.37
C GLU A 68 -1.18 -5.83 13.91
N LEU A 69 -1.29 -4.90 14.87
CA LEU A 69 -1.29 -3.46 14.59
C LEU A 69 -0.03 -2.81 15.13
N HIS A 70 0.63 -2.00 14.29
CA HIS A 70 1.80 -1.23 14.67
C HIS A 70 1.57 0.26 14.41
N HIS A 71 1.68 1.05 15.47
CA HIS A 71 1.71 2.50 15.37
C HIS A 71 3.14 2.97 15.10
N GLY A 72 3.38 3.63 13.97
CA GLY A 72 4.69 4.23 13.66
C GLY A 72 4.97 4.42 12.18
N ASP A 73 6.22 4.79 11.88
CA ASP A 73 6.71 4.90 10.50
C ASP A 73 6.81 3.51 9.85
N ALA A 74 6.10 3.34 8.74
CA ALA A 74 6.05 2.06 8.05
C ALA A 74 7.39 1.67 7.43
N VAL A 75 8.16 2.65 6.95
CA VAL A 75 9.49 2.40 6.37
C VAL A 75 10.44 1.86 7.44
N ALA A 76 10.48 2.50 8.61
CA ALA A 76 11.26 2.02 9.75
C ALA A 76 10.82 0.61 10.21
N TRP A 77 9.52 0.33 10.20
CA TRP A 77 9.03 -1.01 10.54
C TRP A 77 9.55 -2.06 9.54
N LEU A 78 9.42 -1.79 8.23
CA LEU A 78 9.91 -2.68 7.16
C LEU A 78 11.41 -2.93 7.28
N GLU A 79 12.22 -1.91 7.55
CA GLU A 79 13.67 -2.03 7.73
C GLU A 79 14.05 -2.93 8.92
N SER A 80 13.20 -2.94 9.97
CA SER A 80 13.44 -3.73 11.18
C SER A 80 12.86 -5.15 11.14
N HIS A 81 11.91 -5.41 10.22
CA HIS A 81 11.19 -6.66 10.17
C HIS A 81 12.07 -7.78 9.57
N GLN A 82 12.02 -8.96 10.18
CA GLN A 82 12.69 -10.15 9.66
C GLN A 82 11.76 -10.89 8.72
N PHE A 83 12.01 -10.76 7.42
CA PHE A 83 11.26 -11.44 6.38
C PHE A 83 11.69 -12.90 6.24
N THR A 84 10.72 -13.76 5.96
CA THR A 84 10.92 -15.20 5.74
C THR A 84 10.70 -15.61 4.30
N GLY A 85 10.11 -14.73 3.48
CA GLY A 85 9.81 -14.91 2.06
C GLY A 85 8.37 -15.34 1.78
N SER A 86 7.57 -15.66 2.80
CA SER A 86 6.14 -16.01 2.65
C SER A 86 5.20 -14.80 2.83
N GLU A 87 5.76 -13.62 3.04
CA GLU A 87 5.03 -12.37 3.18
C GLU A 87 4.61 -11.80 1.82
N PHE A 88 3.50 -11.07 1.83
CA PHE A 88 3.14 -10.13 0.78
C PHE A 88 2.97 -8.74 1.39
N VAL A 89 3.69 -7.76 0.84
CA VAL A 89 3.62 -6.36 1.25
C VAL A 89 2.80 -5.56 0.25
N TYR A 90 1.72 -4.94 0.73
CA TYR A 90 0.95 -3.94 0.01
C TYR A 90 1.26 -2.54 0.56
N ALA A 91 1.85 -1.70 -0.27
CA ALA A 91 2.17 -0.31 0.07
C ALA A 91 1.28 0.67 -0.66
N ASP A 92 0.64 1.57 0.09
CA ASP A 92 -0.24 2.62 -0.43
C ASP A 92 0.10 3.97 0.20
N PRO A 93 1.32 4.49 -0.05
CA PRO A 93 1.80 5.70 0.61
C PRO A 93 0.96 6.92 0.22
N PRO A 94 1.01 8.00 1.03
CA PRO A 94 0.60 9.32 0.56
C PRO A 94 1.28 9.61 -0.78
N TYR A 95 0.53 9.77 -1.88
CA TYR A 95 1.10 9.90 -3.22
C TYR A 95 1.99 11.13 -3.40
N VAL A 96 2.95 11.10 -4.33
CA VAL A 96 3.82 12.26 -4.60
C VAL A 96 2.97 13.51 -4.85
N MET A 97 3.26 14.62 -4.17
CA MET A 97 2.43 15.83 -4.19
C MET A 97 2.17 16.37 -5.61
N ASP A 98 3.20 16.38 -6.46
CA ASP A 98 3.12 16.87 -7.84
C ASP A 98 2.26 16.00 -8.76
N SER A 99 1.98 14.75 -8.35
CA SER A 99 1.12 13.83 -9.09
C SER A 99 -0.37 14.00 -8.77
N ARG A 100 -0.73 14.84 -7.79
CA ARG A 100 -2.10 14.99 -7.29
C ARG A 100 -2.82 16.21 -7.89
N ARG A 101 -4.13 16.07 -8.14
CA ARG A 101 -5.02 17.20 -8.41
C ARG A 101 -5.51 17.80 -7.10
N GLY A 102 -4.71 18.70 -6.51
CA GLY A 102 -5.00 19.38 -5.24
C GLY A 102 -3.90 19.10 -4.21
N GLY A 103 -3.61 20.10 -3.37
CA GLY A 103 -2.49 20.09 -2.41
C GLY A 103 -2.63 19.08 -1.26
N LYS A 104 -2.19 19.47 -0.05
CA LYS A 104 -2.09 18.56 1.11
C LYS A 104 -3.43 17.85 1.40
N LEU A 105 -3.41 16.52 1.41
CA LEU A 105 -4.60 15.66 1.56
C LEU A 105 -4.49 14.73 2.77
N TYR A 106 -3.27 14.35 3.15
CA TYR A 106 -3.02 13.45 4.28
C TYR A 106 -2.54 14.23 5.50
N ARG A 107 -2.83 13.70 6.70
CA ARG A 107 -2.40 14.29 7.98
C ARG A 107 -0.88 14.23 8.12
N HIS A 108 -0.28 13.15 7.64
CA HIS A 108 1.15 12.91 7.53
C HIS A 108 1.49 12.76 6.05
N GLU A 109 2.31 13.66 5.51
CA GLU A 109 2.70 13.67 4.09
C GLU A 109 4.15 13.18 3.96
N TYR A 110 4.45 12.53 2.84
CA TYR A 110 5.81 12.21 2.45
C TYR A 110 6.42 13.38 1.68
N ASP A 111 7.69 13.65 1.92
CA ASP A 111 8.51 14.41 0.97
C ASP A 111 9.17 13.47 -0.06
N ASP A 112 9.88 14.06 -1.04
CA ASP A 112 10.53 13.29 -2.10
C ASP A 112 11.59 12.33 -1.53
N ALA A 113 12.26 12.67 -0.43
CA ALA A 113 13.26 11.82 0.19
C ALA A 113 12.63 10.63 0.92
N ASP A 114 11.47 10.83 1.57
CA ASP A 114 10.67 9.75 2.15
C ASP A 114 10.22 8.76 1.07
N HIS A 115 9.79 9.27 -0.09
CA HIS A 115 9.44 8.43 -1.24
C HIS A 115 10.64 7.61 -1.73
N VAL A 116 11.79 8.23 -1.93
CA VAL A 116 13.01 7.51 -2.36
C VAL A 116 13.38 6.42 -1.35
N ARG A 117 13.38 6.74 -0.05
CA ARG A 117 13.68 5.77 1.02
C ARG A 117 12.68 4.60 1.00
N LEU A 118 11.39 4.87 0.89
CA LEU A 118 10.37 3.82 0.79
C LEU A 118 10.65 2.91 -0.41
N LEU A 119 10.87 3.48 -1.59
CA LEU A 119 11.08 2.71 -2.83
C LEU A 119 12.33 1.83 -2.76
N ASP A 120 13.42 2.35 -2.20
CA ASP A 120 14.66 1.59 -2.00
C ASP A 120 14.46 0.42 -1.01
N VAL A 121 13.75 0.65 0.09
CA VAL A 121 13.42 -0.40 1.07
C VAL A 121 12.55 -1.48 0.41
N LEU A 122 11.48 -1.09 -0.27
CA LEU A 122 10.57 -2.02 -0.96
C LEU A 122 11.29 -2.83 -2.03
N ALA A 123 12.23 -2.21 -2.77
CA ALA A 123 13.04 -2.89 -3.78
C ALA A 123 13.96 -3.96 -3.19
N GLY A 124 14.40 -3.79 -1.95
CA GLY A 124 15.29 -4.72 -1.25
C GLY A 124 14.58 -5.87 -0.51
N LEU A 125 13.24 -5.86 -0.41
CA LEU A 125 12.53 -6.87 0.38
C LEU A 125 12.59 -8.25 -0.29
N PRO A 126 12.87 -9.34 0.46
CA PRO A 126 12.98 -10.68 -0.09
C PRO A 126 11.62 -11.39 -0.23
N CYS A 127 10.56 -10.64 -0.55
CA CYS A 127 9.18 -11.13 -0.61
C CYS A 127 8.39 -10.46 -1.74
N ALA A 128 7.14 -10.86 -1.93
CA ALA A 128 6.27 -10.25 -2.92
C ALA A 128 5.81 -8.86 -2.46
N VAL A 129 5.94 -7.86 -3.33
CA VAL A 129 5.62 -6.47 -3.03
C VAL A 129 4.74 -5.88 -4.12
N MET A 130 3.67 -5.21 -3.71
CA MET A 130 2.82 -4.38 -4.55
C MET A 130 2.80 -2.94 -4.01
N VAL A 131 2.96 -1.97 -4.90
CA VAL A 131 2.86 -0.55 -4.56
C VAL A 131 1.75 0.11 -5.39
N SER A 132 0.86 0.85 -4.74
CA SER A 132 -0.15 1.70 -5.37
C SER A 132 0.35 3.14 -5.48
N GLY A 133 0.06 3.82 -6.59
CA GLY A 133 0.46 5.21 -6.78
C GLY A 133 0.03 5.81 -8.11
N TYR A 134 0.55 7.00 -8.40
CA TYR A 134 0.48 7.65 -9.70
C TYR A 134 1.86 7.61 -10.37
N SER A 135 1.89 7.56 -11.70
CA SER A 135 3.14 7.71 -12.43
C SER A 135 3.79 9.04 -12.08
N SER A 136 5.10 9.01 -11.82
CA SER A 136 5.87 10.18 -11.42
C SER A 136 7.35 9.94 -11.71
N THR A 137 8.11 11.02 -11.88
CA THR A 137 9.56 10.96 -12.13
C THR A 137 10.30 10.17 -11.06
N ILE A 138 9.87 10.27 -9.79
CA ILE A 138 10.49 9.54 -8.67
C ILE A 138 10.36 8.03 -8.86
N TYR A 139 9.15 7.55 -9.20
CA TYR A 139 8.91 6.12 -9.42
C TYR A 139 9.58 5.63 -10.70
N ASP A 140 9.51 6.41 -11.79
CA ASP A 140 10.11 6.08 -13.08
C ASP A 140 11.65 6.04 -13.03
N SER A 141 12.26 6.75 -12.07
CA SER A 141 13.72 6.75 -11.84
C SER A 141 14.16 5.81 -10.72
N SER A 142 13.24 5.06 -10.12
CA SER A 142 13.51 4.14 -9.01
C SER A 142 13.74 2.70 -9.49
N PRO A 143 14.19 1.78 -8.61
CA PRO A 143 14.27 0.36 -8.94
C PRO A 143 12.93 -0.26 -9.37
N LEU A 144 11.79 0.34 -8.99
CA LEU A 144 10.47 -0.14 -9.39
C LEU A 144 10.18 0.06 -10.88
N ALA A 145 10.98 0.86 -11.61
CA ALA A 145 10.82 1.05 -13.05
C ALA A 145 10.94 -0.27 -13.85
N SER A 146 11.63 -1.28 -13.31
CA SER A 146 11.73 -2.61 -13.93
C SER A 146 10.64 -3.59 -13.47
N TRP A 147 9.76 -3.18 -12.55
CA TRP A 147 8.71 -4.04 -12.02
C TRP A 147 7.56 -4.17 -13.03
N ARG A 148 6.77 -5.23 -12.88
CA ARG A 148 5.53 -5.38 -13.65
C ARG A 148 4.57 -4.28 -13.22
N THR A 149 3.92 -3.63 -14.18
CA THR A 149 2.95 -2.58 -13.91
C THR A 149 1.59 -2.85 -14.51
N ILE A 150 0.53 -2.39 -13.84
CA ILE A 150 -0.80 -2.28 -14.43
C ILE A 150 -1.39 -0.89 -14.15
N ASP A 151 -2.10 -0.34 -15.13
CA ASP A 151 -2.82 0.93 -15.01
C ASP A 151 -4.33 0.65 -14.93
N PHE A 152 -5.02 1.38 -14.05
CA PHE A 152 -6.46 1.25 -13.90
C PHE A 152 -7.12 2.59 -13.55
N ASN A 153 -8.40 2.70 -13.89
CA ASN A 153 -9.17 3.91 -13.63
C ASN A 153 -9.69 3.92 -12.20
N ALA A 154 -9.34 4.97 -11.45
CA ALA A 154 -9.88 5.27 -10.14
C ALA A 154 -10.84 6.47 -10.23
N MET A 155 -12.08 6.30 -9.76
CA MET A 155 -13.02 7.42 -9.70
C MET A 155 -12.75 8.27 -8.46
N THR A 156 -12.35 9.52 -8.66
CA THR A 156 -12.12 10.49 -7.60
C THR A 156 -13.22 11.56 -7.59
N ARG A 157 -13.25 12.41 -6.55
CA ARG A 157 -14.17 13.57 -6.53
C ARG A 157 -13.93 14.55 -7.68
N GLY A 158 -12.72 14.59 -8.25
CA GLY A 158 -12.32 15.46 -9.35
C GLY A 158 -12.43 14.82 -10.73
N GLY A 159 -13.04 13.63 -10.84
CA GLY A 159 -13.15 12.85 -12.07
C GLY A 159 -12.27 11.59 -12.07
N ILE A 160 -12.10 11.00 -13.26
CA ILE A 160 -11.29 9.79 -13.44
C ILE A 160 -9.81 10.14 -13.27
N ALA A 161 -9.12 9.43 -12.38
CA ALA A 161 -7.68 9.40 -12.26
C ALA A 161 -7.16 8.03 -12.73
N ILE A 162 -5.95 7.99 -13.30
CA ILE A 162 -5.30 6.75 -13.71
C ILE A 162 -4.30 6.41 -12.60
N GLU A 163 -4.60 5.38 -11.81
CA GLU A 163 -3.67 4.83 -10.82
C GLU A 163 -2.86 3.69 -11.45
N ARG A 164 -1.65 3.46 -10.91
CA ARG A 164 -0.74 2.41 -11.31
C ARG A 164 -0.38 1.53 -10.13
N LEU A 165 -0.31 0.22 -10.37
CA LEU A 165 0.34 -0.73 -9.48
C LEU A 165 1.72 -1.10 -10.02
N TRP A 166 2.71 -1.22 -9.14
CA TRP A 166 4.02 -1.83 -9.42
C TRP A 166 4.16 -3.11 -8.60
N MET A 167 4.60 -4.20 -9.23
CA MET A 167 4.69 -5.53 -8.63
C MET A 167 6.00 -6.24 -9.00
N ASN A 168 6.69 -6.80 -8.01
CA ASN A 168 7.97 -7.51 -8.21
C ASN A 168 7.83 -9.02 -8.49
N TYR A 169 6.62 -9.49 -8.81
CA TYR A 169 6.28 -10.89 -9.05
C TYR A 169 5.52 -11.06 -10.38
N PRO A 170 5.52 -12.26 -10.97
CA PRO A 170 4.82 -12.52 -12.22
C PRO A 170 3.30 -12.37 -12.06
N GLU A 171 2.60 -12.40 -13.18
CA GLU A 171 1.14 -12.47 -13.18
C GLU A 171 0.65 -13.68 -12.35
N PRO A 172 -0.33 -13.49 -11.44
CA PRO A 172 -0.93 -14.62 -10.74
C PRO A 172 -1.37 -15.65 -11.77
N ALA A 173 -0.90 -16.90 -11.63
CA ALA A 173 -1.33 -17.97 -12.50
C ALA A 173 -2.85 -18.19 -12.34
N GLU A 174 -3.55 -18.31 -13.47
CA GLU A 174 -5.00 -18.55 -13.57
C GLU A 174 -5.47 -19.78 -12.78
#